data_AF-A0A2H0PB88-F1
#
_entry.id   AF-A0A2H0PB88-F1
#
_cell.length_a   1.000
_cell.length_b   1.000
_cell.length_c   1.000
_cell.angle_alpha   90.00
_cell.angle_beta   90.00
_cell.angle_gamma   90.00
#
_symmetry.space_group_name_H-M   'P 1'
#
loop_
_entity.id
_entity.type
_entity.pdbx_description
1 polymer ?
#
loop_
_entity_poly.entity_id
_entity_poly.type
_entity_poly.pdbx_seq_one_letter_code
_entity_poly.pdbx_strand_id
1 'polypeptide(L)'
;MAKKVKADASGQPFQYPLKREYKEPDWTRLPGYKGVSKGQWESALWQRQHSAKNLKDLKDAFGPFLTDDLAEEIVRDQKEKATMSLLIPPQMLNCMNEKNLKNDPVRRYMIPMSSDRHTEWPNHPKASRDSLHESEMWASEGLTHRYPTKVLAEMIATCPQYCGHCTRMDLVGNSVPQVEKHKFAAPPKERYEAMLDYLRKTPSVRDVVVSGGDIANVPIAQLEAFVLALMDIPNIRD
;
A
#
# COMPACT_ATOMS: atom_id res chain seq x y z
N MET A 1 -12.36 8.48 -39.11
CA MET A 1 -13.53 8.54 -38.22
C MET A 1 -13.17 7.89 -36.89
N ALA A 2 -13.07 8.66 -35.81
CA ALA A 2 -12.81 8.11 -34.48
C ALA A 2 -14.02 7.28 -34.02
N LYS A 3 -13.80 6.00 -33.72
CA LYS A 3 -14.82 5.12 -33.14
C LYS A 3 -15.25 5.76 -31.81
N LYS A 4 -16.51 6.23 -31.70
CA LYS A 4 -17.10 6.64 -30.43
C LYS A 4 -17.11 5.42 -29.51
N VAL A 5 -16.13 5.32 -28.62
CA VAL A 5 -16.15 4.38 -27.50
C VAL A 5 -17.24 4.88 -26.57
N LYS A 6 -18.43 4.27 -26.62
CA LYS A 6 -19.43 4.47 -25.58
C LYS A 6 -18.88 3.78 -24.34
N ALA A 7 -18.67 4.55 -23.27
CA ALA A 7 -18.46 3.98 -21.95
C ALA A 7 -19.75 3.22 -21.60
N ASP A 8 -19.74 1.91 -21.79
CA ASP A 8 -20.82 1.06 -21.33
C ASP A 8 -20.69 0.96 -19.81
N ALA A 9 -21.81 1.01 -19.09
CA ALA A 9 -21.78 0.77 -17.65
C ALA A 9 -21.32 -0.69 -17.50
N SER A 10 -20.10 -0.90 -17.00
CA SER A 10 -19.61 -2.25 -16.77
C SER A 10 -20.61 -2.98 -15.89
N GLY A 11 -21.16 -4.09 -16.40
CA GLY A 11 -22.07 -4.92 -15.61
C GLY A 11 -21.42 -5.26 -14.29
N GLN A 12 -22.18 -5.17 -13.19
CA GLN A 12 -21.68 -5.47 -11.85
C GLN A 12 -20.99 -6.86 -11.86
N PRO A 13 -19.67 -6.96 -11.65
CA PRO A 13 -18.94 -8.22 -11.78
C PRO A 13 -19.35 -9.26 -10.72
N PHE A 14 -20.01 -8.82 -9.64
CA PHE A 14 -20.44 -9.68 -8.55
C PHE A 14 -21.95 -9.63 -8.33
N GLN A 15 -22.62 -10.78 -8.42
CA GLN A 15 -23.99 -10.89 -7.92
C GLN A 15 -23.96 -11.01 -6.40
N TYR A 16 -24.67 -10.09 -5.73
CA TYR A 16 -24.91 -10.15 -4.29
C TYR A 16 -26.31 -10.73 -4.00
N PRO A 17 -26.48 -11.59 -2.98
CA PRO A 17 -25.41 -12.16 -2.15
C PRO A 17 -24.53 -13.10 -2.98
N LEU A 18 -23.27 -13.21 -2.58
CA LEU A 18 -22.31 -14.05 -3.29
C LEU A 18 -22.75 -15.51 -3.23
N LYS A 19 -22.70 -16.19 -4.38
CA LYS A 19 -23.06 -17.62 -4.51
C LYS A 19 -21.95 -18.57 -4.05
N ARG A 20 -20.81 -18.06 -3.59
CA ARG A 20 -19.65 -18.83 -3.15
C ARG A 20 -19.15 -18.34 -1.80
N GLU A 21 -18.59 -19.26 -1.02
CA GLU A 21 -17.89 -18.91 0.22
C GLU A 21 -16.55 -18.24 -0.07
N TYR A 22 -16.17 -17.28 0.79
CA TYR A 22 -14.82 -16.73 0.81
C TYR A 22 -13.91 -17.68 1.57
N LYS A 23 -13.19 -18.53 0.83
CA LYS A 23 -12.17 -19.41 1.38
C LYS A 23 -10.80 -19.00 0.87
N GLU A 24 -9.87 -18.79 1.78
CA GLU A 24 -8.46 -18.62 1.42
C GLU A 24 -7.96 -19.89 0.71
N PRO A 25 -7.22 -19.76 -0.40
CA PRO A 25 -6.56 -20.91 -1.02
C PRO A 25 -5.63 -21.62 -0.04
N ASP A 26 -5.50 -22.93 -0.16
CA ASP A 26 -4.51 -23.69 0.61
C ASP A 26 -3.10 -23.18 0.28
N TRP A 27 -2.41 -22.60 1.27
CA TRP A 27 -1.09 -22.01 1.06
C TRP A 27 -0.03 -23.04 0.68
N THR A 28 -0.22 -24.31 1.03
CA THR A 28 0.73 -25.38 0.72
C THR A 28 0.80 -25.71 -0.77
N ARG A 29 -0.14 -25.18 -1.58
CA ARG A 29 -0.09 -25.23 -3.04
C ARG A 29 1.13 -24.49 -3.63
N LEU A 30 1.62 -23.47 -2.93
CA LEU A 30 2.80 -22.72 -3.33
C LEU A 30 4.07 -23.43 -2.85
N PRO A 31 5.06 -23.69 -3.72
CA PRO A 31 6.26 -24.46 -3.37
C PRO A 31 7.00 -23.90 -2.15
N GLY A 32 7.14 -22.58 -2.06
CA GLY A 32 7.83 -21.92 -0.95
C GLY A 32 7.14 -22.05 0.39
N TYR A 33 5.85 -22.42 0.43
CA TYR A 33 5.04 -22.50 1.65
C TYR A 33 4.54 -23.91 1.98
N LYS A 34 4.92 -24.93 1.20
CA LYS A 34 4.49 -26.32 1.40
C LYS A 34 4.79 -26.87 2.80
N GLY A 35 5.90 -26.46 3.40
CA GLY A 35 6.32 -26.88 4.75
C GLY A 35 5.85 -25.97 5.88
N VAL A 36 5.08 -24.92 5.59
CA VAL A 36 4.68 -23.92 6.59
C VAL A 36 3.49 -24.43 7.38
N SER A 37 3.63 -24.48 8.70
CA SER A 37 2.55 -24.88 9.60
C SER A 37 1.42 -23.83 9.64
N LYS A 38 0.21 -24.25 10.00
CA LYS A 38 -0.93 -23.35 10.20
C LYS A 38 -0.63 -22.22 11.19
N GLY A 39 0.02 -22.54 12.32
CA GLY A 39 0.37 -21.53 13.32
C GLY A 39 1.38 -20.48 12.83
N GLN A 40 2.31 -20.87 11.95
CA GLN A 40 3.17 -19.91 11.27
C GLN A 40 2.38 -19.08 10.26
N TRP A 41 1.52 -19.71 9.45
CA TRP A 41 0.72 -19.01 8.45
C TRP A 41 -0.20 -17.95 9.06
N GLU A 42 -0.87 -18.27 10.17
CA GLU A 42 -1.77 -17.36 10.89
C GLU A 42 -1.02 -16.28 11.71
N SER A 43 0.30 -16.37 11.82
CA SER A 43 1.12 -15.38 12.54
C SER A 43 1.47 -14.18 11.67
N ALA A 44 0.93 -13.00 12.00
CA ALA A 44 1.28 -11.74 11.34
C ALA A 44 2.79 -11.42 11.41
N LEU A 45 3.47 -11.85 12.50
CA LEU A 45 4.92 -11.70 12.62
C LEU A 45 5.66 -12.56 11.58
N TRP A 46 5.24 -13.81 11.43
CA TRP A 46 5.82 -14.72 10.45
C TRP A 46 5.58 -14.20 9.02
N GLN A 47 4.35 -13.77 8.71
CA GLN A 47 3.99 -13.16 7.43
C GLN A 47 4.92 -12.00 7.09
N ARG A 48 5.14 -11.07 8.04
CA ARG A 48 6.03 -9.91 7.85
C ARG A 48 7.50 -10.31 7.66
N GLN A 49 7.98 -11.31 8.39
CA GLN A 49 9.37 -11.77 8.29
C GLN A 49 9.66 -12.45 6.95
N HIS A 50 8.64 -13.08 6.36
CA HIS A 50 8.75 -13.84 5.10
C HIS A 50 8.14 -13.09 3.91
N SER A 51 7.89 -11.79 4.02
CA SER A 51 7.47 -10.96 2.89
C SER A 51 8.53 -10.97 1.79
N ALA A 52 8.10 -11.20 0.54
CA ALA A 52 8.95 -11.14 -0.63
C ALA A 52 9.34 -9.69 -0.92
N LYS A 53 10.65 -9.44 -1.10
CA LYS A 53 11.24 -8.11 -1.29
C LYS A 53 12.01 -7.97 -2.60
N ASN A 54 12.27 -9.08 -3.27
CA ASN A 54 13.04 -9.13 -4.51
C ASN A 54 12.62 -10.35 -5.35
N LEU A 55 13.21 -10.49 -6.55
CA LEU A 55 12.93 -11.59 -7.47
C LEU A 55 13.26 -12.96 -6.87
N LYS A 56 14.33 -13.09 -6.09
CA LYS A 56 14.71 -14.36 -5.46
C LYS A 56 13.59 -14.83 -4.54
N ASP A 57 13.06 -13.96 -3.70
CA ASP A 57 11.96 -14.31 -2.80
C ASP A 57 10.69 -14.72 -3.57
N LEU A 58 10.39 -14.04 -4.69
CA LEU A 58 9.28 -14.43 -5.57
C LEU A 58 9.49 -15.81 -6.21
N LYS A 59 10.72 -16.10 -6.66
CA LYS A 59 11.09 -17.41 -7.21
C LYS A 59 11.01 -18.50 -6.14
N ASP A 60 11.45 -18.22 -4.92
CA ASP A 60 11.35 -19.15 -3.79
C ASP A 60 9.88 -19.44 -3.43
N ALA A 61 9.02 -18.41 -3.45
CA ALA A 61 7.59 -18.55 -3.14
C ALA A 61 6.84 -19.35 -4.22
N PHE A 62 6.95 -18.95 -5.49
CA PHE A 62 6.16 -19.50 -6.59
C PHE A 62 6.80 -20.73 -7.26
N GLY A 63 8.12 -20.92 -7.14
CA GLY A 63 8.85 -21.99 -7.82
C GLY A 63 8.54 -22.02 -9.34
N PRO A 64 8.17 -23.19 -9.91
CA PRO A 64 7.89 -23.31 -11.34
C PRO A 64 6.68 -22.52 -11.84
N PHE A 65 5.84 -21.98 -10.95
CA PHE A 65 4.71 -21.14 -11.37
C PHE A 65 5.17 -19.76 -11.88
N LEU A 66 6.32 -19.26 -11.41
CA LEU A 66 6.93 -18.04 -11.91
C LEU A 66 7.88 -18.39 -13.07
N THR A 67 7.37 -18.28 -14.29
CA THR A 67 8.15 -18.53 -15.51
C THR A 67 9.26 -17.49 -15.69
N ASP A 68 10.33 -17.86 -16.39
CA ASP A 68 11.47 -16.97 -16.60
C ASP A 68 11.11 -15.72 -17.42
N ASP A 69 10.22 -15.84 -18.42
CA ASP A 69 9.72 -14.69 -19.19
C ASP A 69 9.00 -13.68 -18.28
N LEU A 70 8.13 -14.16 -17.39
CA LEU A 70 7.42 -13.31 -16.43
C LEU A 70 8.39 -12.68 -15.43
N ALA A 71 9.36 -13.45 -14.93
CA ALA A 71 10.39 -12.96 -14.02
C ALA A 71 11.23 -11.84 -14.64
N GLU A 72 11.65 -12.00 -15.90
CA GLU A 72 12.38 -10.97 -16.67
C GLU A 72 11.55 -9.70 -16.85
N GLU A 73 10.26 -9.84 -17.18
CA GLU A 73 9.37 -8.69 -17.34
C GLU A 73 9.13 -7.93 -16.03
N ILE A 74 9.09 -8.62 -14.89
CA ILE A 74 8.99 -8.00 -13.55
C ILE A 74 10.26 -7.21 -13.23
N VAL A 75 11.44 -7.81 -13.46
CA VAL A 75 12.73 -7.12 -13.26
C VAL A 75 12.84 -5.88 -14.14
N ARG A 76 12.43 -6.00 -15.41
CA ARG A 76 12.42 -4.86 -16.34
C ARG A 76 11.53 -3.73 -15.82
N ASP A 77 10.32 -4.04 -15.35
CA ASP A 77 9.45 -3.03 -14.75
C ASP A 77 10.09 -2.36 -13.54
N GLN A 78 10.65 -3.15 -12.61
CA GLN A 78 11.32 -2.64 -11.42
C GLN A 78 12.51 -1.72 -11.73
N LYS A 79 13.24 -2.01 -12.80
CA LYS A 79 14.40 -1.22 -13.24
C LYS A 79 14.01 0.05 -13.99
N GLU A 80 12.92 0.04 -14.75
CA GLU A 80 12.62 1.10 -15.71
C GLU A 80 11.42 1.97 -15.32
N LYS A 81 10.42 1.41 -14.62
CA LYS A 81 9.09 2.01 -14.53
C LYS A 81 8.49 2.00 -13.13
N ALA A 82 8.82 1.02 -12.29
CA ALA A 82 8.21 0.89 -10.97
C ALA A 82 8.56 2.10 -10.10
N THR A 83 7.57 2.60 -9.37
CA THR A 83 7.73 3.73 -8.47
C THR A 83 7.55 3.34 -7.01
N MET A 84 7.39 2.05 -6.75
CA MET A 84 7.18 1.46 -5.44
C MET A 84 8.09 0.24 -5.30
N SER A 85 8.74 0.11 -4.14
CA SER A 85 9.55 -1.07 -3.82
C SER A 85 8.68 -2.30 -3.61
N LEU A 86 9.21 -3.48 -3.93
CA LEU A 86 8.52 -4.74 -3.68
C LEU A 86 8.54 -5.07 -2.17
N LEU A 87 7.35 -5.33 -1.60
CA LEU A 87 7.18 -5.91 -0.28
C LEU A 87 5.80 -6.57 -0.25
N ILE A 88 5.75 -7.90 -0.29
CA ILE A 88 4.47 -8.62 -0.35
C ILE A 88 4.47 -9.81 0.61
N PRO A 89 3.55 -9.88 1.59
CA PRO A 89 3.47 -10.98 2.53
C PRO A 89 3.05 -12.29 1.83
N PRO A 90 3.45 -13.45 2.37
CA PRO A 90 3.06 -14.77 1.86
C PRO A 90 1.55 -14.90 1.59
N GLN A 91 0.70 -14.40 2.49
CA GLN A 91 -0.75 -14.45 2.35
C GLN A 91 -1.25 -13.74 1.09
N MET A 92 -0.67 -12.60 0.74
CA MET A 92 -1.05 -11.85 -0.46
C MET A 92 -0.58 -12.56 -1.74
N LEU A 93 0.62 -13.18 -1.71
CA LEU A 93 1.08 -14.05 -2.81
C LEU A 93 0.16 -15.27 -2.98
N ASN A 94 -0.35 -15.82 -1.87
CA ASN A 94 -1.32 -16.91 -1.87
C ASN A 94 -2.73 -16.49 -2.34
N CYS A 95 -3.01 -15.20 -2.54
CA CYS A 95 -4.23 -14.77 -3.21
C CYS A 95 -4.13 -14.81 -4.74
N MET A 96 -2.93 -15.00 -5.30
CA MET A 96 -2.70 -15.01 -6.75
C MET A 96 -2.98 -16.38 -7.36
N ASN A 97 -3.53 -16.40 -8.58
CA ASN A 97 -3.70 -17.60 -9.39
C ASN A 97 -2.34 -18.08 -9.94
N GLU A 98 -1.75 -19.07 -9.28
CA GLU A 98 -0.46 -19.68 -9.63
C GLU A 98 -0.48 -20.33 -11.01
N LYS A 99 -1.65 -20.81 -11.46
CA LYS A 99 -1.81 -21.43 -12.79
C LYS A 99 -1.86 -20.41 -13.93
N ASN A 100 -2.03 -19.12 -13.62
CA ASN A 100 -2.08 -18.05 -14.61
C ASN A 100 -1.56 -16.73 -14.03
N LEU A 101 -0.37 -16.75 -13.42
CA LEU A 101 0.21 -15.56 -12.78
C LEU A 101 0.31 -14.38 -13.75
N LYS A 102 0.64 -14.64 -15.02
CA LYS A 102 0.77 -13.60 -16.05
C LYS A 102 -0.48 -12.71 -16.13
N ASN A 103 -1.66 -13.31 -16.09
CA ASN A 103 -2.94 -12.59 -16.19
C ASN A 103 -3.66 -12.42 -14.84
N ASP A 104 -3.02 -12.80 -13.72
CA ASP A 104 -3.63 -12.69 -12.41
C ASP A 104 -3.84 -11.22 -12.02
N PRO A 105 -5.07 -10.81 -11.65
CA PRO A 105 -5.36 -9.42 -11.34
C PRO A 105 -4.64 -8.95 -10.07
N VAL A 106 -4.48 -9.81 -9.06
CA VAL A 106 -3.79 -9.44 -7.81
C VAL A 106 -2.31 -9.20 -8.08
N ARG A 107 -1.66 -10.07 -8.87
CA ARG A 107 -0.29 -9.86 -9.36
C ARG A 107 -0.19 -8.55 -10.14
N ARG A 108 -1.11 -8.24 -11.06
CA ARG A 108 -1.08 -6.95 -11.78
C ARG A 108 -1.05 -5.74 -10.85
N TYR A 109 -1.80 -5.78 -9.75
CA TYR A 109 -1.84 -4.69 -8.76
C TYR A 109 -0.61 -4.63 -7.84
N MET A 110 -0.03 -5.79 -7.51
CA MET A 110 1.01 -5.90 -6.48
C MET A 110 2.43 -6.07 -7.03
N ILE A 111 2.59 -6.79 -8.14
CA ILE A 111 3.86 -7.09 -8.83
C ILE A 111 3.72 -6.77 -10.33
N PRO A 112 3.65 -5.49 -10.73
CA PRO A 112 3.53 -5.14 -12.14
C PRO A 112 4.70 -5.70 -12.96
N MET A 113 4.40 -6.16 -14.17
CA MET A 113 5.38 -6.51 -15.18
C MET A 113 5.40 -5.45 -16.27
N SER A 114 6.50 -5.36 -17.01
CA SER A 114 6.71 -4.25 -17.95
C SER A 114 5.66 -4.14 -19.06
N SER A 115 5.02 -5.25 -19.46
CA SER A 115 3.89 -5.30 -20.41
C SER A 115 2.51 -5.01 -19.80
N ASP A 116 2.39 -4.95 -18.46
CA ASP A 116 1.16 -4.45 -17.82
C ASP A 116 0.95 -2.94 -18.06
N ARG A 117 2.04 -2.23 -18.38
CA ARG A 117 2.07 -0.77 -18.53
C ARG A 117 1.55 -0.40 -19.93
N HIS A 118 0.38 0.22 -19.99
CA HIS A 118 -0.18 0.72 -21.24
C HIS A 118 0.72 1.82 -21.85
N THR A 119 1.28 1.56 -23.02
CA THR A 119 2.15 2.51 -23.75
C THR A 119 1.37 3.58 -24.50
N GLU A 120 0.16 3.27 -24.95
CA GLU A 120 -0.72 4.20 -25.68
C GLU A 120 -1.47 5.17 -24.73
N TRP A 121 -1.74 4.73 -23.51
CA TRP A 121 -2.45 5.50 -22.49
C TRP A 121 -1.55 5.71 -21.26
N PRO A 122 -0.46 6.48 -21.40
CA PRO A 122 0.42 6.78 -20.28
C PRO A 122 -0.29 7.68 -19.24
N ASN A 123 0.41 7.95 -18.14
CA ASN A 123 -0.05 8.93 -17.15
C ASN A 123 -0.37 10.28 -17.83
N HIS A 124 -1.40 10.95 -17.33
CA HIS A 124 -1.80 12.26 -17.82
C HIS A 124 -0.61 13.26 -17.72
N PRO A 125 -0.40 14.19 -18.69
CA PRO A 125 0.73 15.12 -18.66
C PRO A 125 0.83 16.03 -17.43
N LYS A 126 -0.28 16.16 -16.68
CA LYS A 126 -0.36 16.90 -15.41
C LYS A 126 -0.29 16.01 -14.17
N ALA A 127 -0.07 14.70 -14.32
CA ALA A 127 0.11 13.83 -13.17
C ALA A 127 1.41 14.20 -12.46
N SER A 128 1.30 14.59 -11.19
CA SER A 128 2.42 14.70 -10.26
C SER A 128 2.38 13.53 -9.28
N ARG A 129 3.48 13.31 -8.56
CA ARG A 129 3.59 12.23 -7.58
C ARG A 129 2.81 12.56 -6.30
N ASP A 130 3.09 13.70 -5.67
CA ASP A 130 2.19 14.31 -4.69
C ASP A 130 1.03 15.05 -5.40
N SER A 131 0.15 14.29 -6.05
CA SER A 131 -1.01 14.82 -6.79
C SER A 131 -2.03 15.55 -5.90
N LEU A 132 -1.92 15.34 -4.59
CA LEU A 132 -2.80 15.94 -3.59
C LEU A 132 -2.11 17.09 -2.84
N HIS A 133 -0.84 17.39 -3.10
CA HIS A 133 -0.05 18.40 -2.36
C HIS A 133 -0.09 18.16 -0.84
N GLU A 134 -0.17 16.91 -0.39
CA GLU A 134 -0.29 16.55 1.04
C GLU A 134 0.87 17.11 1.86
N SER A 135 2.09 17.06 1.31
CA SER A 135 3.32 17.54 1.97
C SER A 135 3.40 19.07 2.07
N GLU A 136 2.96 19.78 1.03
CA GLU A 136 2.91 21.25 1.02
C GLU A 136 1.87 21.81 2.00
N MET A 137 0.86 21.00 2.34
CA MET A 137 -0.22 21.34 3.28
C MET A 137 0.03 20.83 4.70
N TRP A 138 1.25 20.40 5.02
CA TRP A 138 1.61 20.04 6.39
C TRP A 138 1.64 21.25 7.31
N ALA A 139 0.72 21.27 8.29
CA ALA A 139 0.73 22.26 9.37
C ALA A 139 1.81 21.95 10.43
N SER A 140 2.13 20.67 10.56
CA SER A 140 3.33 20.11 11.18
C SER A 140 3.75 18.90 10.35
N GLU A 141 4.99 18.44 10.43
CA GLU A 141 5.48 17.34 9.57
C GLU A 141 4.60 16.08 9.68
N GLY A 142 3.91 15.71 8.60
CA GLY A 142 2.95 14.60 8.54
C GLY A 142 1.55 14.90 9.09
N LEU A 143 1.19 16.16 9.33
CA LEU A 143 -0.17 16.56 9.66
C LEU A 143 -0.71 17.48 8.58
N THR A 144 -1.36 16.89 7.57
CA THR A 144 -1.97 17.65 6.48
C THR A 144 -3.26 18.29 6.96
N HIS A 145 -3.36 19.62 6.88
CA HIS A 145 -4.58 20.37 7.18
C HIS A 145 -5.11 21.06 5.92
N ARG A 146 -5.86 20.32 5.11
CA ARG A 146 -6.48 20.82 3.87
C ARG A 146 -7.86 21.40 4.09
N TYR A 147 -8.66 20.77 4.95
CA TYR A 147 -10.08 21.08 5.11
C TYR A 147 -10.31 21.85 6.41
N PRO A 148 -11.26 22.80 6.46
CA PRO A 148 -11.41 23.71 7.61
C PRO A 148 -11.55 23.04 8.99
N THR A 149 -12.07 21.81 9.02
CA THR A 149 -12.37 21.08 10.26
C THR A 149 -11.74 19.70 10.33
N LYS A 150 -10.93 19.29 9.33
CA LYS A 150 -10.39 17.94 9.24
C LYS A 150 -8.91 17.94 8.91
N VAL A 151 -8.19 17.03 9.57
CA VAL A 151 -6.76 16.81 9.29
C VAL A 151 -6.49 15.33 9.03
N LEU A 152 -5.37 15.08 8.36
CA LEU A 152 -4.79 13.76 8.16
C LEU A 152 -3.48 13.68 8.96
N ALA A 153 -3.40 12.77 9.92
CA ALA A 153 -2.20 12.50 10.71
C ALA A 153 -1.46 11.27 10.16
N GLU A 154 -0.40 11.49 9.40
CA GLU A 154 0.46 10.48 8.80
C GLU A 154 1.53 10.02 9.80
N MET A 155 1.15 9.05 10.65
CA MET A 155 1.99 8.60 11.76
C MET A 155 3.23 7.82 11.30
N ILE A 156 3.14 7.08 10.20
CA ILE A 156 4.22 6.20 9.72
C ILE A 156 4.29 6.22 8.20
N ALA A 157 5.48 6.02 7.62
CA ALA A 157 5.69 6.00 6.17
C ALA A 157 5.88 4.56 5.62
N THR A 158 5.41 3.54 6.34
CA THR A 158 5.60 2.14 5.95
C THR A 158 4.30 1.35 6.09
N CYS A 159 4.21 0.28 5.29
CA CYS A 159 3.11 -0.66 5.28
C CYS A 159 3.67 -2.09 5.41
N PRO A 160 2.88 -3.08 5.87
CA PRO A 160 3.30 -4.49 5.86
C PRO A 160 3.44 -5.05 4.43
N GLN A 161 2.84 -4.36 3.45
CA GLN A 161 2.95 -4.63 2.03
C GLN A 161 2.92 -3.32 1.23
N TYR A 162 3.54 -3.31 0.05
CA TYR A 162 3.51 -2.15 -0.82
C TYR A 162 2.66 -2.40 -2.06
N CYS A 163 1.60 -1.62 -2.20
CA CYS A 163 0.71 -1.64 -3.36
C CYS A 163 1.37 -0.91 -4.54
N GLY A 164 1.35 -1.50 -5.74
CA GLY A 164 1.83 -0.84 -6.97
C GLY A 164 1.02 0.39 -7.39
N HIS A 165 -0.12 0.63 -6.71
CA HIS A 165 -1.06 1.71 -6.93
C HIS A 165 -1.24 2.61 -5.69
N CYS A 166 -0.28 2.60 -4.76
CA CYS A 166 -0.32 3.43 -3.56
C CYS A 166 -0.39 4.91 -3.93
N THR A 167 -1.43 5.63 -3.49
CA THR A 167 -1.60 7.06 -3.77
C THR A 167 -0.59 7.93 -3.03
N ARG A 168 -0.03 7.42 -1.92
CA ARG A 168 1.02 8.07 -1.13
C ARG A 168 2.40 7.50 -1.42
N MET A 169 2.61 6.99 -2.63
CA MET A 169 3.89 6.40 -3.03
C MET A 169 5.07 7.37 -2.92
N ASP A 170 4.85 8.68 -2.88
CA ASP A 170 5.90 9.68 -2.71
C ASP A 170 6.46 9.75 -1.28
N LEU A 171 5.72 9.22 -0.29
CA LEU A 171 6.14 9.14 1.12
C LEU A 171 6.34 7.69 1.57
N VAL A 172 5.44 6.79 1.16
CA VAL A 172 5.37 5.42 1.69
C VAL A 172 6.42 4.52 1.04
N GLY A 173 7.20 3.83 1.86
CA GLY A 173 8.16 2.81 1.46
C GLY A 173 9.55 3.34 1.11
N ASN A 174 10.39 2.47 0.53
CA ASN A 174 11.77 2.83 0.22
C ASN A 174 11.87 3.57 -1.11
N SER A 175 12.83 4.49 -1.22
CA SER A 175 13.24 5.05 -2.51
C SER A 175 13.65 3.93 -3.48
N VAL A 176 13.33 4.13 -4.76
CA VAL A 176 13.65 3.23 -5.87
C VAL A 176 14.40 4.02 -6.94
N PRO A 177 15.06 3.38 -7.94
CA PRO A 177 15.84 4.10 -8.94
C PRO A 177 15.10 5.25 -9.66
N GLN A 178 13.79 5.14 -9.77
CA GLN A 178 12.91 6.09 -10.45
C GLN A 178 12.46 7.25 -9.54
N VAL A 179 12.47 7.04 -8.22
CA VAL A 179 11.84 7.94 -7.23
C VAL A 179 12.68 7.99 -5.97
N GLU A 180 13.21 9.17 -5.66
CA GLU A 180 13.57 9.48 -4.28
C GLU A 180 12.31 9.92 -3.53
N LYS A 181 11.97 9.20 -2.47
CA LYS A 181 10.75 9.45 -1.68
C LYS A 181 11.02 10.44 -0.57
N HIS A 182 9.99 11.22 -0.24
CA HIS A 182 9.94 12.01 0.98
C HIS A 182 10.10 11.13 2.21
N LYS A 183 10.72 11.69 3.25
CA LYS A 183 10.90 11.04 4.54
C LYS A 183 10.57 12.04 5.61
N PHE A 184 10.04 11.53 6.71
CA PHE A 184 9.96 12.33 7.92
C PHE A 184 11.37 12.59 8.44
N ALA A 185 11.69 13.85 8.65
CA ALA A 185 12.97 14.30 9.19
C ALA A 185 13.00 14.17 10.71
N ALA A 186 11.89 14.50 11.39
CA ALA A 186 11.80 14.44 12.84
C ALA A 186 11.55 13.01 13.36
N PRO A 187 12.12 12.66 14.52
CA PRO A 187 11.80 11.40 15.20
C PRO A 187 10.29 11.27 15.49
N PRO A 188 9.71 10.05 15.45
CA PRO A 188 8.27 9.85 15.61
C PRO A 188 7.68 10.54 16.85
N LYS A 189 8.34 10.45 18.01
CA LYS A 189 7.86 11.05 19.25
C LYS A 189 7.70 12.57 19.15
N GLU A 190 8.72 13.26 18.66
CA GLU A 190 8.72 14.73 18.50
C GLU A 190 7.67 15.16 17.49
N ARG A 191 7.57 14.40 16.41
CA ARG A 191 6.61 14.64 15.35
C ARG A 191 5.17 14.51 15.85
N TYR A 192 4.86 13.44 16.57
CA TYR A 192 3.53 13.21 17.14
C TYR A 192 3.14 14.28 18.16
N GLU A 193 4.08 14.70 19.01
CA GLU A 193 3.82 15.81 19.95
C GLU A 193 3.55 17.11 19.19
N ALA A 194 4.31 17.42 18.14
CA ALA A 194 4.07 18.59 17.30
C ALA A 194 2.67 18.57 16.64
N MET A 195 2.20 17.39 16.22
CA MET A 195 0.83 17.24 15.70
C MET A 195 -0.21 17.55 16.78
N LEU A 196 -0.05 16.98 17.97
CA LEU A 196 -0.97 17.19 19.10
C LEU A 196 -0.97 18.66 19.54
N ASP A 197 0.19 19.31 19.58
CA ASP A 197 0.32 20.73 19.90
C ASP A 197 -0.40 21.63 18.90
N TYR A 198 -0.31 21.32 17.61
CA TYR A 198 -1.07 22.01 16.58
C TYR A 198 -2.58 21.86 16.82
N LEU A 199 -3.03 20.63 17.07
CA LEU A 199 -4.45 20.32 17.30
C LEU A 199 -5.02 21.01 18.54
N ARG A 200 -4.28 21.04 19.65
CA ARG A 200 -4.67 21.75 20.88
C ARG A 200 -4.86 23.26 20.66
N LYS A 201 -4.11 23.84 19.72
CA LYS A 201 -4.15 25.29 19.38
C LYS A 201 -5.16 25.61 18.27
N THR A 202 -5.80 24.60 17.66
CA THR A 202 -6.63 24.76 16.47
C THR A 202 -8.06 24.27 16.74
N PRO A 203 -8.89 25.06 17.44
CA PRO A 203 -10.23 24.63 17.87
C PRO A 203 -11.23 24.39 16.73
N SER A 204 -10.91 24.81 15.49
CA SER A 204 -11.74 24.52 14.32
C SER A 204 -11.67 23.07 13.85
N VAL A 205 -10.56 22.35 14.16
CA VAL A 205 -10.41 20.94 13.80
C VAL A 205 -11.28 20.10 14.72
N ARG A 206 -12.07 19.20 14.15
CA ARG A 206 -12.96 18.31 14.91
C ARG A 206 -12.82 16.83 14.59
N ASP A 207 -12.18 16.52 13.47
CA ASP A 207 -12.01 15.18 12.89
C ASP A 207 -10.54 14.97 12.53
N VAL A 208 -9.96 13.86 12.98
CA VAL A 208 -8.56 13.50 12.75
C VAL A 208 -8.51 12.11 12.13
N VAL A 209 -8.13 12.05 10.86
CA VAL A 209 -7.86 10.79 10.19
C VAL A 209 -6.45 10.32 10.55
N VAL A 210 -6.35 9.31 11.42
CA VAL A 210 -5.07 8.69 11.79
C VAL A 210 -4.68 7.68 10.71
N SER A 211 -3.59 7.97 10.00
CA SER A 211 -3.16 7.24 8.80
C SER A 211 -1.62 7.29 8.61
N GLY A 212 -1.17 7.26 7.36
CA GLY A 212 0.23 7.22 6.94
C GLY A 212 0.37 6.20 5.82
N GLY A 213 1.26 5.23 6.03
CA GLY A 213 1.22 3.95 5.35
C GLY A 213 0.09 3.10 5.92
N ASP A 214 0.43 2.15 6.78
CA ASP A 214 -0.54 1.29 7.47
C ASP A 214 -0.42 1.46 8.99
N ILE A 215 -1.50 1.86 9.63
CA ILE A 215 -1.56 2.09 11.08
C ILE A 215 -1.29 0.81 11.87
N ALA A 216 -1.64 -0.36 11.33
CA ALA A 216 -1.33 -1.63 11.98
C ALA A 216 0.17 -1.92 12.05
N ASN A 217 1.01 -1.16 11.33
CA ASN A 217 2.47 -1.24 11.41
C ASN A 217 3.08 -0.29 12.46
N VAL A 218 2.29 0.58 13.09
CA VAL A 218 2.74 1.41 14.22
C VAL A 218 2.82 0.54 15.48
N PRO A 219 3.89 0.62 16.29
CA PRO A 219 3.92 -0.07 17.58
C PRO A 219 2.70 0.33 18.42
N ILE A 220 1.95 -0.67 18.92
CA ILE A 220 0.64 -0.45 19.56
C ILE A 220 0.69 0.58 20.68
N ALA A 221 1.73 0.58 21.51
CA ALA A 221 1.90 1.54 22.60
C ALA A 221 2.03 3.01 22.11
N GLN A 222 2.60 3.23 20.92
CA GLN A 222 2.69 4.58 20.34
C GLN A 222 1.36 5.01 19.74
N LEU A 223 0.67 4.10 19.04
CA LEU A 223 -0.64 4.37 18.46
C LEU A 223 -1.68 4.67 19.54
N GLU A 224 -1.74 3.83 20.58
CA GLU A 224 -2.65 3.99 21.71
C GLU A 224 -2.41 5.32 22.42
N ALA A 225 -1.16 5.65 22.75
CA ALA A 225 -0.83 6.92 23.39
C ALA A 225 -1.26 8.13 22.55
N PHE A 226 -1.05 8.10 21.23
CA PHE A 226 -1.46 9.18 20.34
C PHE A 226 -2.99 9.32 20.26
N VAL A 227 -3.71 8.21 20.08
CA VAL A 227 -5.18 8.24 19.97
C VAL A 227 -5.84 8.65 21.29
N LEU A 228 -5.34 8.17 22.43
CA LEU A 228 -5.84 8.62 23.73
C LEU A 228 -5.61 10.11 23.93
N ALA A 229 -4.44 10.63 23.55
CA ALA A 229 -4.17 12.07 23.60
C ALA A 229 -5.09 12.88 22.68
N LEU A 230 -5.54 12.33 21.54
CA LEU A 230 -6.56 12.98 20.69
C LEU A 230 -7.92 13.06 21.41
N MET A 231 -8.30 12.01 22.15
CA MET A 231 -9.56 11.97 22.90
C MET A 231 -9.60 13.00 24.04
N ASP A 232 -8.44 13.41 24.55
CA ASP A 232 -8.33 14.46 25.57
C ASP A 232 -8.48 15.88 25.00
N ILE A 233 -8.42 16.07 23.67
CA ILE A 233 -8.55 17.38 23.05
C ILE A 233 -10.05 17.73 22.90
N PRO A 234 -10.57 18.76 23.59
CA PRO A 234 -12.02 18.95 23.73
C PRO A 234 -12.81 19.16 22.44
N ASN A 235 -12.17 19.64 21.38
CA ASN A 235 -12.80 19.91 20.08
C ASN A 235 -12.77 18.72 19.10
N ILE A 236 -12.00 17.66 19.37
CA ILE A 236 -11.95 16.45 18.53
C ILE A 236 -13.09 15.52 18.95
N ARG A 237 -14.12 15.37 18.12
CA ARG A 237 -15.40 14.73 18.52
C ARG A 237 -16.12 13.96 17.41
N ASP A 238 -15.67 14.09 16.16
CA ASP A 238 -16.20 13.37 15.00
C ASP A 238 -15.38 12.10 14.76
#